data_AF-A0A920PT46-F1
#
_entry.id   AF-A0A920PT46-F1
#
_cell.length_a   1.000
_cell.length_b   1.000
_cell.length_c   1.000
_cell.angle_alpha   90.00
_cell.angle_beta   90.00
_cell.angle_gamma   90.00
#
_symmetry.space_group_name_H-M   'P 1'
#
loop_
_entity.id
_entity.type
_entity.pdbx_description
1 polymer ?
#
loop_
_entity_poly.entity_id
_entity_poly.type
_entity_poly.pdbx_seq_one_letter_code
_entity_poly.pdbx_strand_id
1 'polypeptide(L)'
;MLILANSEKTAAQEFHDATNLSYINLLTKPPLYKSYTGLSSIPLPQSDAPEMPTLEALARPATTGTAPLDLLSISQLLHYSAGLIRKSVSPSAGEVHYRAAASAGALYPIELYLVCGELDGLAAGVYHYSPAGHALTKLRTGDLRGNLAASADDETLASSPAIIISTAVFWRSAWKYRTRGYRYCFWDNGTMLANLLATASAVGQPARVIAGFIDFQVDLILGLDSREEASICLIAVGAPEEQPAAASESMEVIDCGDLGFNDAIPYPESRRLHIEAALTSAQEVGRWRVETQVRETNVFGEIASAPLGESISCRGSTRRFAREPISYDQLSALLAASSVTMPTDFGGRLTEPYLIVNAVDGLVSGAYHYSRIKSELQLLREGEMRNEAGHLCFEQALGADASVVIFFLSDLNSVLERLGNRGYRAAQLEAGVLGGNLYMGAHSLGLGATGMTFFDDAVTAFFSPHAAGKSLMFLVGLGRTSSQNQVRPFRSKYGVLKDSLARGATGERRPVPEWLYSN
;
A
#
# COMPACT_ATOMS: atom_id res chain seq x y z
N MET A 1 49.84 15.00 17.09
CA MET A 1 49.15 15.85 16.09
C MET A 1 49.79 15.57 14.75
N LEU A 2 49.20 14.68 13.95
CA LEU A 2 49.73 14.34 12.62
C LEU A 2 49.33 15.47 11.67
N ILE A 3 50.31 16.22 11.18
CA ILE A 3 50.12 17.23 10.14
C ILE A 3 49.99 16.45 8.83
N LEU A 4 48.75 16.25 8.36
CA LEU A 4 48.49 15.66 7.04
C LEU A 4 48.96 16.67 5.97
N ALA A 5 49.78 16.21 5.03
CA ALA A 5 50.35 17.05 3.97
C ALA A 5 49.30 17.34 2.89
N ASN A 6 49.27 18.56 2.35
CA ASN A 6 48.37 18.97 1.25
C ASN A 6 48.55 18.18 -0.07
N SER A 7 49.52 17.26 -0.12
CA SER A 7 49.69 16.31 -1.23
C SER A 7 48.76 15.10 -1.15
N GLU A 8 48.11 14.85 0.00
CA GLU A 8 47.12 13.78 0.16
C GLU A 8 45.76 14.25 -0.39
N LYS A 9 45.42 13.77 -1.59
CA LYS A 9 44.23 14.22 -2.33
C LYS A 9 42.95 13.45 -1.98
N THR A 10 43.06 12.37 -1.21
CA THR A 10 41.94 11.45 -0.91
C THR A 10 40.75 12.17 -0.32
N ALA A 11 40.95 13.04 0.68
CA ALA A 11 39.86 13.80 1.29
C ALA A 11 39.16 14.76 0.31
N ALA A 12 39.92 15.40 -0.59
CA ALA A 12 39.35 16.28 -1.62
C ALA A 12 38.59 15.49 -2.70
N GLN A 13 39.08 14.30 -3.06
CA GLN A 13 38.43 13.38 -4.00
C GLN A 13 37.13 12.83 -3.38
N GLU A 14 37.17 12.34 -2.15
CA GLU A 14 36.00 11.89 -1.40
C GLU A 14 34.96 13.00 -1.23
N PHE A 15 35.37 14.23 -0.92
CA PHE A 15 34.47 15.37 -0.85
C PHE A 15 33.87 15.72 -2.22
N HIS A 16 34.68 15.75 -3.28
CA HIS A 16 34.20 16.00 -4.64
C HIS A 16 33.20 14.92 -5.09
N ASP A 17 33.51 13.65 -4.85
CA ASP A 17 32.67 12.53 -5.19
C ASP A 17 31.39 12.49 -4.34
N ALA A 18 31.47 12.85 -3.05
CA ALA A 18 30.31 13.01 -2.17
C ALA A 18 29.44 14.23 -2.51
N THR A 19 29.99 15.23 -3.19
CA THR A 19 29.25 16.44 -3.63
C THR A 19 28.81 16.39 -5.09
N ASN A 20 29.20 15.36 -5.84
CA ASN A 20 28.60 15.06 -7.13
C ASN A 20 27.10 14.83 -6.93
N LEU A 21 26.28 15.48 -7.77
CA LEU A 21 24.82 15.39 -7.75
C LEU A 21 24.36 13.95 -8.02
N SER A 22 24.22 13.16 -6.96
CA SER A 22 23.57 11.85 -7.00
C SER A 22 22.50 11.79 -5.90
N TYR A 23 21.30 12.27 -6.24
CA TYR A 23 20.16 12.20 -5.29
C TYR A 23 19.74 10.75 -4.99
N ILE A 24 20.06 9.82 -5.92
CA ILE A 24 19.78 8.38 -5.88
C ILE A 24 21.01 7.63 -6.42
N ASN A 25 21.50 6.63 -5.68
CA ASN A 25 22.59 5.77 -6.13
C ASN A 25 22.06 4.61 -6.99
N LEU A 26 22.18 4.70 -8.32
CA LEU A 26 21.69 3.67 -9.24
C LEU A 26 22.45 2.33 -9.15
N LEU A 27 23.68 2.33 -8.64
CA LEU A 27 24.48 1.10 -8.48
C LEU A 27 23.91 0.19 -7.38
N THR A 28 23.22 0.78 -6.40
CA THR A 28 22.62 0.05 -5.28
C THR A 28 21.11 -0.14 -5.47
N LYS A 29 20.59 0.05 -6.70
CA LYS A 29 19.17 -0.15 -6.98
C LYS A 29 18.81 -1.62 -6.76
N PRO A 30 17.91 -1.95 -5.84
CA PRO A 30 17.56 -3.33 -5.59
C PRO A 30 16.77 -3.90 -6.77
N PRO A 31 16.94 -5.19 -7.08
CA PRO A 31 16.12 -5.86 -8.07
C PRO A 31 14.66 -5.96 -7.61
N LEU A 32 13.78 -6.13 -8.59
CA LEU A 32 12.33 -6.21 -8.34
C LEU A 32 11.90 -7.61 -7.88
N TYR A 33 12.77 -8.61 -7.94
CA TYR A 33 12.43 -10.01 -7.71
C TYR A 33 13.37 -10.64 -6.70
N LYS A 34 12.81 -11.50 -5.86
CA LYS A 34 13.52 -12.41 -4.98
C LYS A 34 13.64 -13.78 -5.65
N SER A 35 14.73 -14.50 -5.41
CA SER A 35 14.95 -15.84 -5.96
C SER A 35 15.47 -16.83 -4.92
N TYR A 36 15.14 -18.10 -5.10
CA TYR A 36 15.68 -19.20 -4.30
C TYR A 36 16.36 -20.21 -5.22
N THR A 37 17.68 -20.36 -5.07
CA THR A 37 18.48 -21.24 -5.93
C THR A 37 18.38 -22.68 -5.43
N GLY A 38 18.15 -23.62 -6.34
CA GLY A 38 18.12 -25.06 -6.03
C GLY A 38 16.82 -25.59 -5.41
N LEU A 39 15.81 -24.73 -5.18
CA LEU A 39 14.49 -25.15 -4.71
C LEU A 39 13.53 -25.45 -5.86
N SER A 40 12.56 -26.35 -5.62
CA SER A 40 11.57 -26.74 -6.62
C SER A 40 10.57 -25.61 -6.89
N SER A 41 10.35 -25.31 -8.17
CA SER A 41 9.35 -24.35 -8.65
C SER A 41 8.16 -25.07 -9.26
N ILE A 42 6.95 -24.66 -8.88
CA ILE A 42 5.68 -25.23 -9.33
C ILE A 42 4.95 -24.14 -10.12
N PRO A 43 4.80 -24.28 -11.46
CA PRO A 43 4.06 -23.30 -12.24
C PRO A 43 2.59 -23.27 -11.82
N LEU A 44 2.02 -22.08 -11.70
CA LEU A 44 0.60 -21.92 -11.41
C LEU A 44 -0.24 -22.05 -12.68
N PRO A 45 -1.46 -22.63 -12.60
CA PRO A 45 -2.35 -22.74 -13.74
C PRO A 45 -2.77 -21.35 -14.22
N GLN A 46 -2.85 -21.17 -15.54
CA GLN A 46 -3.49 -19.99 -16.12
C GLN A 46 -4.98 -20.03 -15.81
N SER A 47 -5.55 -18.88 -15.48
CA SER A 47 -6.96 -18.72 -15.14
C SER A 47 -7.60 -17.65 -16.01
N ASP A 48 -8.90 -17.81 -16.27
CA ASP A 48 -9.70 -16.74 -16.86
C ASP A 48 -9.73 -15.51 -15.94
N ALA A 49 -10.02 -14.36 -16.53
CA ALA A 49 -10.14 -13.12 -15.79
C ALA A 49 -11.41 -13.10 -14.92
N PRO A 50 -11.36 -12.57 -13.69
CA PRO A 50 -12.56 -12.40 -12.88
C PRO A 50 -13.58 -11.48 -13.56
N GLU A 51 -14.76 -12.03 -13.88
CA GLU A 51 -15.83 -11.33 -14.61
C GLU A 51 -16.79 -10.53 -13.72
N MET A 52 -16.71 -10.69 -12.39
CA MET A 52 -17.56 -9.94 -11.46
C MET A 52 -17.36 -8.42 -11.65
N PRO A 53 -18.44 -7.61 -11.69
CA PRO A 53 -18.32 -6.15 -11.76
C PRO A 53 -17.44 -5.63 -10.62
N THR A 54 -16.49 -4.77 -10.94
CA THR A 54 -15.48 -4.29 -9.96
C THR A 54 -16.10 -3.65 -8.74
N LEU A 55 -17.10 -2.79 -8.90
CA LEU A 55 -17.75 -2.15 -7.76
C LEU A 55 -18.44 -3.18 -6.85
N GLU A 56 -19.07 -4.21 -7.44
CA GLU A 56 -19.67 -5.30 -6.68
C GLU A 56 -18.61 -6.08 -5.87
N ALA A 57 -17.50 -6.44 -6.49
CA ALA A 57 -16.39 -7.13 -5.83
C ALA A 57 -15.77 -6.30 -4.68
N LEU A 58 -15.80 -4.97 -4.77
CA LEU A 58 -15.33 -4.08 -3.71
C LEU A 58 -16.35 -3.93 -2.57
N ALA A 59 -17.65 -3.84 -2.86
CA ALA A 59 -18.69 -3.60 -1.85
C ALA A 59 -19.09 -4.81 -1.03
N ARG A 60 -18.92 -6.02 -1.57
CA ARG A 60 -19.39 -7.25 -0.96
C ARG A 60 -18.21 -8.19 -0.69
N PRO A 61 -17.45 -7.97 0.39
CA PRO A 61 -16.46 -8.94 0.82
C PRO A 61 -17.12 -10.31 0.95
N ALA A 62 -16.56 -11.34 0.32
CA ALA A 62 -17.01 -12.69 0.57
C ALA A 62 -16.81 -13.02 2.06
N THR A 63 -17.90 -13.17 2.81
CA THR A 63 -17.86 -13.56 4.23
C THR A 63 -18.13 -15.05 4.41
N THR A 64 -18.70 -15.69 3.41
CA THR A 64 -19.03 -17.12 3.39
C THR A 64 -18.73 -17.69 2.02
N GLY A 65 -18.09 -18.85 1.97
CA GLY A 65 -17.90 -19.63 0.75
C GLY A 65 -18.31 -21.08 1.01
N THR A 66 -18.85 -21.75 0.00
CA THR A 66 -19.23 -23.18 0.08
C THR A 66 -18.39 -24.05 -0.83
N ALA A 67 -17.65 -23.45 -1.77
CA ALA A 67 -16.77 -24.17 -2.67
C ALA A 67 -15.40 -24.38 -2.02
N PRO A 68 -14.82 -25.59 -2.12
CA PRO A 68 -13.43 -25.83 -1.69
C PRO A 68 -12.46 -24.86 -2.37
N LEU A 69 -11.42 -24.45 -1.65
CA LEU A 69 -10.35 -23.63 -2.21
C LEU A 69 -9.45 -24.52 -3.08
N ASP A 70 -9.31 -24.18 -4.36
CA ASP A 70 -8.49 -24.92 -5.32
C ASP A 70 -7.25 -24.12 -5.78
N LEU A 71 -6.34 -24.81 -6.48
CA LEU A 71 -5.11 -24.18 -7.00
C LEU A 71 -5.40 -23.10 -8.05
N LEU A 72 -6.52 -23.18 -8.76
CA LEU A 72 -6.93 -22.16 -9.73
C LEU A 72 -7.34 -20.86 -9.02
N SER A 73 -8.06 -20.94 -7.91
CA SER A 73 -8.42 -19.79 -7.07
C SER A 73 -7.17 -19.16 -6.45
N ILE A 74 -6.24 -19.97 -5.94
CA ILE A 74 -4.93 -19.49 -5.45
C ILE A 74 -4.16 -18.76 -6.57
N SER A 75 -4.14 -19.34 -7.77
CA SER A 75 -3.49 -18.72 -8.93
C SER A 75 -4.08 -17.34 -9.24
N GLN A 76 -5.41 -17.22 -9.28
CA GLN A 76 -6.11 -15.96 -9.48
C GLN A 76 -5.78 -14.93 -8.40
N LEU A 77 -5.85 -15.33 -7.12
CA LEU A 77 -5.55 -14.47 -5.98
C LEU A 77 -4.13 -13.90 -6.07
N LEU A 78 -3.13 -14.73 -6.37
CA LEU A 78 -1.74 -14.31 -6.48
C LEU A 78 -1.49 -13.46 -7.75
N HIS A 79 -2.09 -13.82 -8.88
CA HIS A 79 -1.94 -13.08 -10.13
C HIS A 79 -2.55 -11.67 -10.07
N TYR A 80 -3.82 -11.58 -9.67
CA TYR A 80 -4.54 -10.31 -9.66
C TYR A 80 -4.22 -9.42 -8.45
N SER A 81 -3.48 -9.92 -7.45
CA SER A 81 -2.95 -9.09 -6.35
C SER A 81 -1.52 -8.60 -6.60
N ALA A 82 -0.57 -9.49 -6.89
CA ALA A 82 0.86 -9.19 -6.97
C ALA A 82 1.52 -9.60 -8.29
N GLY A 83 0.79 -10.26 -9.19
CA GLY A 83 1.31 -10.76 -10.47
C GLY A 83 1.75 -9.66 -11.43
N LEU A 84 2.61 -10.04 -12.37
CA LEU A 84 3.01 -9.18 -13.49
C LEU A 84 1.86 -9.15 -14.52
N ILE A 85 1.29 -7.96 -14.76
CA ILE A 85 0.15 -7.76 -15.69
C ILE A 85 0.57 -7.12 -17.01
N ARG A 86 1.68 -6.39 -17.04
CA ARG A 86 2.16 -5.71 -18.26
C ARG A 86 3.66 -5.50 -18.23
N LYS A 87 4.31 -5.68 -19.39
CA LYS A 87 5.67 -5.20 -19.66
C LYS A 87 5.63 -4.09 -20.70
N SER A 88 6.50 -3.09 -20.58
CA SER A 88 6.67 -2.05 -21.60
C SER A 88 8.13 -1.69 -21.76
N VAL A 89 8.55 -1.35 -22.97
CA VAL A 89 9.89 -0.80 -23.20
C VAL A 89 9.80 0.73 -23.23
N SER A 90 10.53 1.39 -22.34
CA SER A 90 10.71 2.84 -22.31
C SER A 90 12.06 3.22 -22.90
N PRO A 91 12.15 4.21 -23.80
CA PRO A 91 13.43 4.70 -24.32
C PRO A 91 14.42 5.17 -23.24
N SER A 92 13.91 5.64 -22.10
CA SER A 92 14.72 6.18 -21.00
C SER A 92 14.96 5.19 -19.86
N ALA A 93 14.13 4.16 -19.73
CA ALA A 93 14.14 3.26 -18.57
C ALA A 93 14.28 1.77 -18.92
N GLY A 94 14.38 1.42 -20.20
CA GLY A 94 14.45 0.03 -20.65
C GLY A 94 13.13 -0.72 -20.44
N GLU A 95 13.22 -2.02 -20.18
CA GLU A 95 12.05 -2.83 -19.84
C GLU A 95 11.48 -2.44 -18.47
N VAL A 96 10.20 -2.08 -18.43
CA VAL A 96 9.45 -1.69 -17.22
C VAL A 96 8.37 -2.71 -16.97
N HIS A 97 8.33 -3.21 -15.73
CA HIS A 97 7.40 -4.22 -15.27
C HIS A 97 6.27 -3.58 -14.46
N TYR A 98 5.03 -3.86 -14.84
CA TYR A 98 3.84 -3.41 -14.12
C TYR A 98 3.16 -4.59 -13.46
N ARG A 99 2.99 -4.50 -12.13
CA ARG A 99 2.24 -5.49 -11.36
C ARG A 99 0.80 -5.05 -11.13
N ALA A 100 -0.03 -6.01 -10.74
CA ALA A 100 -1.44 -5.82 -10.46
C ALA A 100 -1.69 -4.74 -9.38
N ALA A 101 -0.89 -4.73 -8.31
CA ALA A 101 -0.88 -3.67 -7.29
C ALA A 101 -0.24 -2.36 -7.79
N ALA A 102 -0.71 -1.23 -7.28
CA ALA A 102 0.02 0.03 -7.42
C ALA A 102 1.26 -0.01 -6.52
N SER A 103 2.34 0.66 -6.92
CA SER A 103 3.52 0.77 -6.08
C SER A 103 4.19 2.11 -6.25
N ALA A 104 4.56 2.73 -5.12
CA ALA A 104 5.32 3.96 -5.11
C ALA A 104 6.62 3.81 -5.91
N GLY A 105 6.73 4.53 -7.02
CA GLY A 105 7.90 4.48 -7.88
C GLY A 105 8.08 3.17 -8.66
N ALA A 106 7.07 2.28 -8.66
CA ALA A 106 7.14 0.95 -9.26
C ALA A 106 8.33 0.12 -8.71
N LEU A 107 8.53 0.17 -7.39
CA LEU A 107 9.64 -0.50 -6.69
C LEU A 107 9.23 -1.87 -6.11
N TYR A 108 7.93 -2.12 -5.95
CA TYR A 108 7.33 -3.38 -5.53
C TYR A 108 8.05 -4.01 -4.32
N PRO A 109 7.99 -3.35 -3.14
CA PRO A 109 8.62 -3.87 -1.93
C PRO A 109 7.92 -5.13 -1.39
N ILE A 110 6.70 -5.43 -1.85
CA ILE A 110 5.87 -6.51 -1.30
C ILE A 110 6.13 -7.83 -2.01
N GLU A 111 6.40 -8.86 -1.22
CA GLU A 111 6.46 -10.26 -1.63
C GLU A 111 5.27 -11.03 -1.03
N LEU A 112 4.86 -12.12 -1.69
CA LEU A 112 3.79 -12.98 -1.22
C LEU A 112 4.30 -14.40 -0.96
N TYR A 113 3.83 -14.96 0.14
CA TYR A 113 4.05 -16.34 0.54
C TYR A 113 2.71 -17.02 0.75
N LEU A 114 2.69 -18.34 0.61
CA LEU A 114 1.52 -19.18 0.81
C LEU A 114 1.88 -20.28 1.82
N VAL A 115 1.09 -20.40 2.88
CA VAL A 115 1.09 -21.55 3.77
C VAL A 115 -0.27 -22.23 3.64
N CYS A 116 -0.28 -23.49 3.22
CA CYS A 116 -1.52 -24.21 2.98
C CYS A 116 -1.45 -25.65 3.48
N GLY A 117 -2.63 -26.22 3.74
CA GLY A 117 -2.80 -27.66 3.87
C GLY A 117 -2.68 -28.37 2.51
N GLU A 118 -3.12 -29.62 2.46
CA GLU A 118 -3.24 -30.36 1.20
C GLU A 118 -4.39 -29.78 0.37
N LEU A 119 -4.05 -29.14 -0.75
CA LEU A 119 -5.01 -28.63 -1.73
C LEU A 119 -4.95 -29.51 -2.99
N ASP A 120 -6.03 -29.51 -3.79
CA ASP A 120 -6.00 -30.21 -5.08
C ASP A 120 -4.90 -29.64 -5.98
N GLY A 121 -3.94 -30.48 -6.36
CA GLY A 121 -2.76 -30.11 -7.15
C GLY A 121 -1.62 -29.41 -6.38
N LEU A 122 -1.72 -29.22 -5.05
CA LEU A 122 -0.66 -28.59 -4.25
C LEU A 122 -0.56 -29.21 -2.85
N ALA A 123 0.56 -29.88 -2.58
CA ALA A 123 0.83 -30.48 -1.27
C ALA A 123 0.95 -29.44 -0.14
N ALA A 124 0.72 -29.86 1.10
CA ALA A 124 0.90 -29.01 2.27
C ALA A 124 2.34 -28.49 2.37
N GLY A 125 2.49 -27.19 2.63
CA GLY A 125 3.80 -26.57 2.66
C GLY A 125 3.81 -25.06 2.80
N VAL A 126 5.01 -24.53 2.76
CA VAL A 126 5.29 -23.08 2.70
C VAL A 126 5.90 -22.78 1.33
N TYR A 127 5.36 -21.79 0.65
CA TYR A 127 5.72 -21.42 -0.71
C TYR A 127 5.96 -19.92 -0.83
N HIS A 128 6.93 -19.53 -1.66
CA HIS A 128 7.11 -18.15 -2.14
C HIS A 128 6.48 -18.00 -3.52
N TYR A 129 5.72 -16.93 -3.75
CA TYR A 129 5.17 -16.62 -5.07
C TYR A 129 6.16 -15.80 -5.90
N SER A 130 6.58 -16.34 -7.05
CA SER A 130 7.41 -15.65 -8.04
C SER A 130 6.51 -14.95 -9.08
N PRO A 131 6.41 -13.61 -9.08
CA PRO A 131 5.52 -12.90 -10.00
C PRO A 131 6.05 -12.91 -11.45
N ALA A 132 7.36 -13.08 -11.64
CA ALA A 132 7.97 -13.15 -12.96
C ALA A 132 7.68 -14.49 -13.67
N GLY A 133 7.71 -15.59 -12.91
CA GLY A 133 7.45 -16.93 -13.43
C GLY A 133 5.99 -17.38 -13.28
N HIS A 134 5.16 -16.61 -12.57
CA HIS A 134 3.83 -17.01 -12.13
C HIS A 134 3.84 -18.46 -11.57
N ALA A 135 4.66 -18.64 -10.54
CA ALA A 135 4.99 -19.94 -9.99
C ALA A 135 5.17 -19.85 -8.47
N LEU A 136 5.01 -20.99 -7.79
CA LEU A 136 5.29 -21.17 -6.37
C LEU A 136 6.62 -21.89 -6.17
N THR A 137 7.56 -21.29 -5.46
CA THR A 137 8.78 -21.96 -5.02
C THR A 137 8.55 -22.58 -3.65
N LYS A 138 8.69 -23.91 -3.54
CA LYS A 138 8.50 -24.63 -2.27
C LYS A 138 9.68 -24.38 -1.34
N LEU A 139 9.39 -23.81 -0.17
CA LEU A 139 10.36 -23.50 0.88
C LEU A 139 10.38 -24.58 1.97
N ARG A 140 9.20 -25.09 2.33
CA ARG A 140 9.04 -26.14 3.35
C ARG A 140 7.96 -27.14 2.93
N THR A 141 8.11 -28.38 3.38
CA THR A 141 7.08 -29.42 3.30
C THR A 141 6.37 -29.53 4.65
N GLY A 142 5.06 -29.80 4.61
CA GLY A 142 4.24 -30.02 5.81
C GLY A 142 3.33 -28.85 6.12
N ASP A 143 2.27 -29.14 6.87
CA ASP A 143 1.25 -28.17 7.25
C ASP A 143 1.71 -27.33 8.45
N LEU A 144 1.99 -26.05 8.22
CA LEU A 144 2.40 -25.09 9.27
C LEU A 144 1.29 -24.08 9.60
N ARG A 145 0.04 -24.33 9.19
CA ARG A 145 -1.10 -23.46 9.54
C ARG A 145 -1.33 -23.40 11.05
N GLY A 146 -1.12 -24.51 11.76
CA GLY A 146 -1.18 -24.55 13.23
C GLY A 146 -0.12 -23.66 13.90
N ASN A 147 1.07 -23.56 13.31
CA ASN A 147 2.12 -22.64 13.80
C ASN A 147 1.76 -21.17 13.57
N LEU A 148 1.12 -20.85 12.43
CA LEU A 148 0.59 -19.51 12.18
C LEU A 148 -0.56 -19.16 13.13
N ALA A 149 -1.46 -20.11 13.40
CA ALA A 149 -2.53 -19.96 14.39
C ALA A 149 -1.98 -19.63 15.79
N ALA A 150 -0.98 -20.38 16.24
CA ALA A 150 -0.29 -20.10 17.50
C ALA A 150 0.41 -18.73 17.50
N SER A 151 1.04 -18.34 16.39
CA SER A 151 1.73 -17.05 16.26
C SER A 151 0.76 -15.86 16.28
N ALA A 152 -0.47 -16.04 15.81
CA ALA A 152 -1.50 -15.01 15.75
C ALA A 152 -2.51 -15.05 16.93
N ASP A 153 -2.34 -16.01 17.85
CA ASP A 153 -3.32 -16.30 18.90
C ASP A 153 -4.75 -16.46 18.32
N ASP A 154 -4.85 -17.12 17.16
CA ASP A 154 -6.07 -17.23 16.35
C ASP A 154 -6.24 -18.65 15.81
N GLU A 155 -6.96 -19.49 16.56
CA GLU A 155 -7.19 -20.90 16.20
C GLU A 155 -7.88 -21.08 14.84
N THR A 156 -8.64 -20.08 14.37
CA THR A 156 -9.34 -20.17 13.08
C THR A 156 -8.37 -20.23 11.88
N LEU A 157 -7.12 -19.79 12.06
CA LEU A 157 -6.08 -19.95 11.04
C LEU A 157 -5.71 -21.42 10.82
N ALA A 158 -5.74 -22.26 11.86
CA ALA A 158 -5.43 -23.67 11.75
C ALA A 158 -6.47 -24.43 10.90
N SER A 159 -7.71 -23.93 10.85
CA SER A 159 -8.78 -24.45 10.00
C SER A 159 -8.87 -23.76 8.63
N SER A 160 -8.13 -22.68 8.38
CA SER A 160 -8.19 -22.00 7.07
C SER A 160 -7.43 -22.82 6.04
N PRO A 161 -7.98 -23.18 4.85
CA PRO A 161 -7.31 -24.06 3.89
C PRO A 161 -5.97 -23.48 3.40
N ALA A 162 -5.90 -22.15 3.28
CA ALA A 162 -4.70 -21.43 2.95
C ALA A 162 -4.58 -20.11 3.71
N ILE A 163 -3.34 -19.71 3.97
CA ILE A 163 -2.97 -18.41 4.52
C ILE A 163 -1.94 -17.81 3.57
N ILE A 164 -2.28 -16.69 2.96
CA ILE A 164 -1.34 -15.87 2.17
C ILE A 164 -0.67 -14.90 3.14
N ILE A 165 0.64 -14.71 3.04
CA ILE A 165 1.40 -13.78 3.88
C ILE A 165 2.06 -12.76 2.99
N SER A 166 1.85 -11.49 3.31
CA SER A 166 2.58 -10.39 2.68
C SER A 166 3.78 -10.01 3.55
N THR A 167 4.92 -9.80 2.91
CA THR A 167 6.14 -9.29 3.55
C THR A 167 6.58 -8.01 2.84
N ALA A 168 7.46 -7.23 3.47
CA ALA A 168 8.09 -6.08 2.83
C ALA A 168 9.61 -6.19 2.84
N VAL A 169 10.21 -6.18 1.65
CA VAL A 169 11.65 -5.96 1.46
C VAL A 169 11.92 -4.46 1.59
N PHE A 170 12.34 -4.02 2.76
CA PHE A 170 12.37 -2.59 3.12
C PHE A 170 13.26 -1.77 2.20
N TRP A 171 14.42 -2.32 1.81
CA TRP A 171 15.39 -1.63 0.97
C TRP A 171 14.82 -1.26 -0.41
N ARG A 172 13.89 -2.04 -0.97
CA ARG A 172 13.25 -1.73 -2.27
C ARG A 172 12.60 -0.36 -2.28
N SER A 173 11.91 0.01 -1.21
CA SER A 173 11.29 1.33 -1.07
C SER A 173 12.29 2.36 -0.56
N ALA A 174 13.07 2.01 0.45
CA ALA A 174 13.99 2.93 1.14
C ALA A 174 15.15 3.40 0.24
N TRP A 175 15.53 2.62 -0.78
CA TRP A 175 16.53 3.02 -1.78
C TRP A 175 16.20 4.37 -2.44
N LYS A 176 14.92 4.60 -2.75
CA LYS A 176 14.47 5.86 -3.36
C LYS A 176 13.92 6.87 -2.35
N TYR A 177 13.21 6.37 -1.33
CA TYR A 177 12.40 7.20 -0.45
C TYR A 177 12.95 7.35 0.96
N ARG A 178 14.13 6.78 1.22
CA ARG A 178 14.83 6.85 2.51
C ARG A 178 13.90 6.36 3.65
N THR A 179 13.97 7.00 4.82
CA THR A 179 13.10 6.71 5.97
C THR A 179 11.60 6.73 5.64
N ARG A 180 11.15 7.59 4.69
CA ARG A 180 9.73 7.66 4.27
C ARG A 180 9.29 6.39 3.53
N GLY A 181 10.23 5.63 2.97
CA GLY A 181 9.98 4.37 2.29
C GLY A 181 9.25 3.33 3.14
N TYR A 182 9.39 3.39 4.47
CA TYR A 182 8.65 2.53 5.40
C TYR A 182 7.13 2.73 5.28
N ARG A 183 6.66 3.98 5.17
CA ARG A 183 5.22 4.27 4.95
C ARG A 183 4.72 3.62 3.66
N TYR A 184 5.55 3.69 2.62
CA TYR A 184 5.18 3.25 1.28
C TYR A 184 5.08 1.74 1.17
N CYS A 185 5.82 0.98 2.00
CA CYS A 185 5.61 -0.46 2.12
C CYS A 185 4.15 -0.77 2.53
N PHE A 186 3.57 -0.04 3.49
CA PHE A 186 2.18 -0.25 3.90
C PHE A 186 1.17 0.26 2.88
N TRP A 187 1.47 1.35 2.15
CA TRP A 187 0.61 1.82 1.06
C TRP A 187 0.56 0.81 -0.07
N ASP A 188 1.73 0.35 -0.52
CA ASP A 188 1.88 -0.64 -1.58
C ASP A 188 1.18 -1.95 -1.18
N ASN A 189 1.38 -2.41 0.06
CA ASN A 189 0.67 -3.58 0.59
C ASN A 189 -0.83 -3.37 0.65
N GLY A 190 -1.29 -2.19 1.07
CA GLY A 190 -2.71 -1.86 1.10
C GLY A 190 -3.34 -1.90 -0.29
N THR A 191 -2.68 -1.36 -1.33
CA THR A 191 -3.21 -1.48 -2.70
C THR A 191 -3.20 -2.91 -3.22
N MET A 192 -2.24 -3.73 -2.81
CA MET A 192 -2.21 -5.15 -3.13
C MET A 192 -3.35 -5.91 -2.43
N LEU A 193 -3.61 -5.60 -1.15
CA LEU A 193 -4.68 -6.20 -0.37
C LEU A 193 -6.05 -5.84 -0.93
N ALA A 194 -6.24 -4.59 -1.36
CA ALA A 194 -7.46 -4.18 -2.05
C ALA A 194 -7.77 -5.10 -3.23
N ASN A 195 -6.78 -5.33 -4.11
CA ASN A 195 -6.93 -6.25 -5.21
C ASN A 195 -7.21 -7.68 -4.74
N LEU A 196 -6.44 -8.20 -3.78
CA LEU A 196 -6.59 -9.57 -3.28
C LEU A 196 -7.99 -9.81 -2.71
N LEU A 197 -8.51 -8.90 -1.89
CA LEU A 197 -9.83 -9.02 -1.28
C LEU A 197 -10.96 -8.90 -2.32
N ALA A 198 -10.81 -8.04 -3.32
CA ALA A 198 -11.74 -7.95 -4.43
C ALA A 198 -11.72 -9.24 -5.28
N THR A 199 -10.53 -9.78 -5.56
CA THR A 199 -10.39 -11.05 -6.30
C THR A 199 -10.98 -12.20 -5.51
N ALA A 200 -10.74 -12.28 -4.19
CA ALA A 200 -11.34 -13.28 -3.31
C ALA A 200 -12.87 -13.24 -3.37
N SER A 201 -13.45 -12.03 -3.34
CA SER A 201 -14.89 -11.84 -3.48
C SER A 201 -15.40 -12.30 -4.84
N ALA A 202 -14.69 -11.98 -5.92
CA ALA A 202 -15.04 -12.38 -7.28
C ALA A 202 -14.98 -13.91 -7.51
N VAL A 203 -14.06 -14.61 -6.85
CA VAL A 203 -13.96 -16.07 -6.91
C VAL A 203 -14.78 -16.79 -5.83
N GLY A 204 -15.53 -16.04 -5.01
CA GLY A 204 -16.41 -16.59 -3.97
C GLY A 204 -15.68 -17.21 -2.77
N GLN A 205 -14.42 -16.81 -2.52
CA GLN A 205 -13.60 -17.31 -1.41
C GLN A 205 -13.59 -16.28 -0.28
N PRO A 206 -13.98 -16.64 0.95
CA PRO A 206 -13.88 -15.71 2.07
C PRO A 206 -12.43 -15.40 2.37
N ALA A 207 -12.15 -14.14 2.72
CA ALA A 207 -10.81 -13.69 3.04
C ALA A 207 -10.82 -12.75 4.26
N ARG A 208 -9.87 -12.94 5.18
CA ARG A 208 -9.72 -12.12 6.40
C ARG A 208 -8.26 -11.72 6.59
N VAL A 209 -8.02 -10.46 6.96
CA VAL A 209 -6.68 -9.88 7.15
C VAL A 209 -6.32 -9.85 8.63
N ILE A 210 -5.24 -10.53 9.00
CA ILE A 210 -4.72 -10.60 10.36
C ILE A 210 -3.41 -9.80 10.40
N ALA A 211 -3.39 -8.75 11.20
CA ALA A 211 -2.22 -7.91 11.44
C ALA A 211 -1.63 -8.12 12.84
N GLY A 212 -2.33 -8.80 13.75
CA GLY A 212 -1.85 -9.17 15.08
C GLY A 212 -1.21 -10.55 15.07
N PHE A 213 0.12 -10.60 15.10
CA PHE A 213 0.89 -11.84 15.17
C PHE A 213 2.28 -11.57 15.75
N ILE A 214 2.91 -12.60 16.30
CA ILE A 214 4.28 -12.56 16.80
C ILE A 214 5.24 -12.51 15.61
N ASP A 215 5.79 -11.33 15.31
CA ASP A 215 6.53 -11.05 14.06
C ASP A 215 7.65 -12.08 13.82
N PHE A 216 8.49 -12.33 14.82
CA PHE A 216 9.64 -13.23 14.69
C PHE A 216 9.22 -14.69 14.41
N GLN A 217 8.09 -15.14 14.93
CA GLN A 217 7.63 -16.53 14.69
C GLN A 217 7.13 -16.70 13.26
N VAL A 218 6.39 -15.71 12.73
CA VAL A 218 5.96 -15.72 11.33
C VAL A 218 7.16 -15.62 10.40
N ASP A 219 8.10 -14.72 10.68
CA ASP A 219 9.32 -14.58 9.88
C ASP A 219 10.16 -15.87 9.89
N LEU A 220 10.23 -16.59 11.01
CA LEU A 220 10.90 -17.90 11.10
C LEU A 220 10.21 -18.98 10.26
N ILE A 221 8.87 -19.02 10.26
CA ILE A 221 8.09 -19.93 9.41
C ILE A 221 8.42 -19.70 7.93
N LEU A 222 8.55 -18.43 7.52
CA LEU A 222 8.87 -18.05 6.15
C LEU A 222 10.37 -18.11 5.81
N GLY A 223 11.24 -18.18 6.81
CA GLY A 223 12.70 -18.21 6.64
C GLY A 223 13.34 -16.84 6.41
N LEU A 224 12.75 -15.74 6.89
CA LEU A 224 13.20 -14.39 6.57
C LEU A 224 14.34 -13.89 7.48
N ASP A 225 15.17 -12.98 6.96
CA ASP A 225 15.94 -12.06 7.81
C ASP A 225 15.07 -10.81 8.07
N SER A 226 14.46 -10.77 9.26
CA SER A 226 13.56 -9.69 9.71
C SER A 226 14.15 -8.28 9.65
N ARG A 227 15.47 -8.13 9.45
CA ARG A 227 16.10 -6.82 9.26
C ARG A 227 15.93 -6.28 7.84
N GLU A 228 15.91 -7.17 6.85
CA GLU A 228 15.84 -6.83 5.42
C GLU A 228 14.42 -7.02 4.86
N GLU A 229 13.76 -8.10 5.28
CA GLU A 229 12.40 -8.47 4.88
C GLU A 229 11.61 -8.99 6.08
N ALA A 230 10.42 -8.44 6.33
CA ALA A 230 9.59 -8.87 7.44
C ALA A 230 8.11 -8.94 7.08
N SER A 231 7.38 -9.78 7.79
CA SER A 231 5.94 -9.98 7.61
C SER A 231 5.13 -8.72 7.94
N ILE A 232 4.13 -8.42 7.11
CA ILE A 232 3.27 -7.24 7.24
C ILE A 232 1.86 -7.65 7.68
N CYS A 233 1.25 -8.62 7.00
CA CYS A 233 -0.03 -9.22 7.40
C CYS A 233 -0.20 -10.64 6.85
N LEU A 234 -1.04 -11.41 7.55
CA LEU A 234 -1.56 -12.70 7.11
C LEU A 234 -2.95 -12.49 6.50
N ILE A 235 -3.30 -13.30 5.52
CA ILE A 235 -4.61 -13.30 4.87
C ILE A 235 -5.11 -14.74 4.87
N ALA A 236 -6.03 -15.05 5.78
CA ALA A 236 -6.72 -16.33 5.81
C ALA A 236 -7.71 -16.38 4.64
N VAL A 237 -7.68 -17.44 3.83
CA VAL A 237 -8.52 -17.59 2.64
C VAL A 237 -9.22 -18.95 2.66
N GLY A 238 -10.49 -18.95 2.27
CA GLY A 238 -11.31 -20.14 2.09
C GLY A 238 -12.16 -20.50 3.30
N ALA A 239 -13.16 -21.35 3.07
CA ALA A 239 -14.06 -21.80 4.13
C ALA A 239 -13.30 -22.69 5.15
N PRO A 240 -13.59 -22.59 6.46
CA PRO A 240 -12.92 -23.41 7.47
C PRO A 240 -13.05 -24.92 7.20
N GLU A 241 -11.95 -25.63 7.30
CA GLU A 241 -11.87 -27.08 7.27
C GLU A 241 -12.29 -27.69 8.62
N GLU A 242 -12.88 -28.89 8.59
CA GLU A 242 -13.36 -29.59 9.79
C GLU A 242 -12.23 -29.96 10.76
N GLN A 243 -11.05 -30.27 10.24
CA GLN A 243 -9.91 -30.71 11.03
C GLN A 243 -8.84 -29.61 11.07
N PRO A 244 -8.64 -28.92 12.21
CA PRO A 244 -7.60 -27.91 12.33
C PRO A 244 -6.20 -28.54 12.28
N ALA A 245 -5.26 -27.84 11.65
CA ALA A 245 -3.86 -28.22 11.63
C ALA A 245 -3.22 -28.12 13.03
N ALA A 246 -2.48 -29.16 13.41
CA ALA A 246 -1.68 -29.12 14.63
C ALA A 246 -0.43 -28.23 14.45
N ALA A 247 0.01 -27.57 15.52
CA ALA A 247 1.29 -26.86 15.50
C ALA A 247 2.46 -27.86 15.62
N SER A 248 3.48 -27.70 14.78
CA SER A 248 4.74 -28.43 14.91
C SER A 248 5.60 -27.86 16.03
N GLU A 249 6.20 -28.72 16.85
CA GLU A 249 7.06 -28.33 17.97
C GLU A 249 8.48 -27.92 17.55
N SER A 250 8.94 -28.33 16.37
CA SER A 250 10.28 -28.02 15.86
C SER A 250 10.26 -27.53 14.42
N MET A 251 10.99 -26.45 14.15
CA MET A 251 11.19 -25.90 12.82
C MET A 251 12.67 -25.67 12.57
N GLU A 252 13.20 -26.19 11.46
CA GLU A 252 14.56 -25.92 11.03
C GLU A 252 14.66 -24.51 10.43
N VAL A 253 15.82 -23.86 10.57
CA VAL A 253 16.11 -22.62 9.85
C VAL A 253 16.35 -22.96 8.37
N ILE A 254 15.74 -22.18 7.47
CA ILE A 254 15.91 -22.35 6.02
C ILE A 254 16.57 -21.11 5.40
N ASP A 255 17.01 -21.22 4.16
CA ASP A 255 17.58 -20.12 3.38
C ASP A 255 16.56 -18.98 3.20
N CYS A 256 17.02 -17.75 3.41
CA CYS A 256 16.17 -16.56 3.32
C CYS A 256 15.93 -16.05 1.91
N GLY A 257 16.43 -16.74 0.88
CA GLY A 257 16.41 -16.35 -0.50
C GLY A 257 17.39 -15.22 -0.83
N ASP A 258 17.70 -15.09 -2.11
CA ASP A 258 18.51 -14.02 -2.65
C ASP A 258 17.63 -12.81 -2.98
N LEU A 259 17.82 -11.72 -2.24
CA LEU A 259 17.20 -10.42 -2.48
C LEU A 259 17.94 -9.60 -3.56
N GLY A 260 19.11 -10.07 -3.99
CA GLY A 260 19.97 -9.49 -5.02
C GLY A 260 20.61 -8.15 -4.64
N PHE A 261 20.81 -7.91 -3.34
CA PHE A 261 21.60 -6.80 -2.80
C PHE A 261 22.25 -7.21 -1.48
N ASN A 262 23.43 -6.66 -1.19
CA ASN A 262 24.16 -6.93 0.06
C ASN A 262 24.50 -5.67 0.88
N ASP A 263 24.32 -4.48 0.29
CA ASP A 263 24.76 -3.20 0.87
C ASP A 263 23.59 -2.22 1.04
N ALA A 264 22.51 -2.66 1.70
CA ALA A 264 21.38 -1.79 2.00
C ALA A 264 21.82 -0.68 2.99
N ILE A 265 21.42 0.56 2.71
CA ILE A 265 21.69 1.68 3.64
C ILE A 265 20.65 1.64 4.76
N PRO A 266 21.08 1.54 6.03
CA PRO A 266 20.15 1.50 7.15
C PRO A 266 19.56 2.89 7.41
N TYR A 267 18.26 2.91 7.75
CA TYR A 267 17.55 4.10 8.24
C TYR A 267 17.12 3.85 9.69
N PRO A 268 17.83 4.41 10.69
CA PRO A 268 17.65 4.08 12.10
C PRO A 268 16.22 4.31 12.62
N GLU A 269 15.54 5.36 12.17
CA GLU A 269 14.20 5.70 12.64
C GLU A 269 13.17 4.67 12.19
N SER A 270 13.20 4.26 10.91
CA SER A 270 12.31 3.21 10.41
C SER A 270 12.64 1.86 11.02
N ARG A 271 13.93 1.56 11.23
CA ARG A 271 14.35 0.31 11.89
C ARG A 271 13.86 0.26 13.34
N ARG A 272 13.98 1.36 14.08
CA ARG A 272 13.50 1.48 15.45
C ARG A 272 11.99 1.30 15.53
N LEU A 273 11.23 2.02 14.68
CA LEU A 273 9.78 1.85 14.62
C LEU A 273 9.38 0.41 14.26
N HIS A 274 10.11 -0.23 13.33
CA HIS A 274 9.85 -1.62 12.98
C HIS A 274 10.04 -2.55 14.20
N ILE A 275 11.16 -2.44 14.92
CA ILE A 275 11.42 -3.25 16.12
C ILE A 275 10.38 -2.98 17.22
N GLU A 276 10.10 -1.71 17.53
CA GLU A 276 9.20 -1.32 18.62
C GLU A 276 7.70 -1.52 18.30
N ALA A 277 7.35 -1.85 17.05
CA ALA A 277 6.00 -2.21 16.64
C ALA A 277 5.79 -3.74 16.50
N ALA A 278 6.82 -4.53 16.75
CA ALA A 278 6.70 -5.99 16.75
C ALA A 278 5.96 -6.47 17.99
N LEU A 279 5.10 -7.48 17.84
CA LEU A 279 4.49 -8.18 18.96
C LEU A 279 5.34 -9.41 19.27
N THR A 280 5.48 -9.74 20.55
CA THR A 280 6.51 -10.69 21.02
C THR A 280 5.94 -11.90 21.75
N SER A 281 4.65 -11.90 22.09
CA SER A 281 3.99 -13.01 22.78
C SER A 281 2.50 -13.11 22.42
N ALA A 282 1.92 -14.30 22.61
CA ALA A 282 0.50 -14.53 22.35
C ALA A 282 -0.39 -13.63 23.21
N GLN A 283 0.00 -13.39 24.47
CA GLN A 283 -0.70 -12.45 25.35
C GLN A 283 -0.70 -11.02 24.80
N GLU A 284 0.40 -10.58 24.20
CA GLU A 284 0.48 -9.26 23.58
C GLU A 284 -0.41 -9.19 22.33
N VAL A 285 -0.41 -10.24 21.51
CA VAL A 285 -1.29 -10.36 20.34
C VAL A 285 -2.76 -10.33 20.74
N GLY A 286 -3.18 -11.14 21.71
CA GLY A 286 -4.56 -11.18 22.19
C GLY A 286 -5.03 -9.84 22.77
N ARG A 287 -4.14 -9.06 23.41
CA ARG A 287 -4.45 -7.69 23.88
C ARG A 287 -4.50 -6.66 22.75
N TRP A 288 -3.68 -6.83 21.73
CA TRP A 288 -3.60 -5.90 20.60
C TRP A 288 -4.78 -6.03 19.66
N ARG A 289 -5.27 -7.26 19.44
CA ARG A 289 -6.35 -7.56 18.51
C ARG A 289 -7.68 -6.95 18.97
N VAL A 290 -8.39 -6.39 18.01
CA VAL A 290 -9.74 -5.82 18.17
C VAL A 290 -10.60 -6.34 17.03
N GLU A 291 -11.66 -7.06 17.36
CA GLU A 291 -12.59 -7.55 16.34
C GLU A 291 -13.23 -6.41 15.56
N THR A 292 -13.28 -6.59 14.24
CA THR A 292 -13.93 -5.65 13.33
C THR A 292 -15.32 -6.16 12.97
N GLN A 293 -16.36 -5.37 13.24
CA GLN A 293 -17.68 -5.64 12.67
C GLN A 293 -17.69 -5.27 11.19
N VAL A 294 -17.65 -6.28 10.32
CA VAL A 294 -17.84 -6.10 8.88
C VAL A 294 -19.27 -5.61 8.66
N ARG A 295 -19.39 -4.44 8.05
CA ARG A 295 -20.69 -3.93 7.59
C ARG A 295 -20.64 -3.83 6.09
N GLU A 296 -21.60 -4.48 5.45
CA GLU A 296 -21.93 -4.20 4.07
C GLU A 296 -22.31 -2.72 3.96
N THR A 297 -21.71 -2.02 3.01
CA THR A 297 -22.14 -0.68 2.66
C THR A 297 -23.32 -0.80 1.70
N ASN A 298 -24.37 0.00 1.92
CA ASN A 298 -25.49 0.06 0.99
C ASN A 298 -24.98 0.26 -0.44
N VAL A 299 -25.51 -0.59 -1.31
CA VAL A 299 -25.11 -0.74 -2.71
C VAL A 299 -25.21 0.61 -3.41
N PHE A 300 -24.20 0.85 -4.25
CA PHE A 300 -24.05 1.97 -5.16
C PHE A 300 -25.38 2.38 -5.83
N GLY A 301 -25.49 3.63 -6.27
CA GLY A 301 -26.44 3.95 -7.35
C GLY A 301 -26.23 3.01 -8.55
N GLU A 302 -27.19 2.95 -9.47
CA GLU A 302 -27.21 2.04 -10.64
C GLU A 302 -26.09 2.33 -11.69
N ILE A 303 -24.85 2.53 -11.27
CA ILE A 303 -23.71 2.74 -12.16
C ILE A 303 -23.02 1.41 -12.47
N ALA A 304 -22.97 1.06 -13.75
CA ALA A 304 -22.26 -0.11 -14.21
C ALA A 304 -20.73 0.10 -14.14
N SER A 305 -20.01 -0.91 -13.69
CA SER A 305 -18.54 -0.94 -13.66
C SER A 305 -18.00 -2.09 -14.51
N ALA A 306 -16.84 -1.89 -15.14
CA ALA A 306 -16.15 -2.94 -15.86
C ALA A 306 -15.82 -4.16 -14.97
N PRO A 307 -15.63 -5.35 -15.57
CA PRO A 307 -15.19 -6.55 -14.86
C PRO A 307 -13.90 -6.32 -14.06
N LEU A 308 -13.75 -7.04 -12.96
CA LEU A 308 -12.62 -6.90 -12.04
C LEU A 308 -11.29 -7.23 -12.72
N GLY A 309 -11.22 -8.34 -13.46
CA GLY A 309 -10.00 -8.77 -14.13
C GLY A 309 -9.51 -7.76 -15.17
N GLU A 310 -10.43 -7.19 -15.96
CA GLU A 310 -10.14 -6.08 -16.88
C GLU A 310 -9.65 -4.84 -16.12
N SER A 311 -10.37 -4.45 -15.06
CA SER A 311 -10.04 -3.26 -14.28
C SER A 311 -8.65 -3.35 -13.66
N ILE A 312 -8.28 -4.49 -13.08
CA ILE A 312 -6.93 -4.71 -12.52
C ILE A 312 -5.86 -4.68 -13.62
N SER A 313 -6.12 -5.33 -14.77
CA SER A 313 -5.15 -5.44 -15.88
C SER A 313 -4.91 -4.11 -16.59
N CYS A 314 -5.94 -3.29 -16.72
CA CYS A 314 -5.87 -1.98 -17.37
C CYS A 314 -5.43 -0.87 -16.41
N ARG A 315 -5.54 -1.08 -15.09
CA ARG A 315 -5.19 -0.09 -14.08
C ARG A 315 -3.74 0.34 -14.21
N GLY A 316 -3.55 1.65 -14.27
CA GLY A 316 -2.24 2.30 -14.13
C GLY A 316 -2.36 3.60 -13.37
N SER A 317 -1.26 4.05 -12.74
CA SER A 317 -1.24 5.40 -12.15
C SER A 317 -1.34 6.45 -13.25
N THR A 318 -2.42 7.23 -13.21
CA THR A 318 -2.66 8.30 -14.17
C THR A 318 -1.54 9.32 -14.12
N ARG A 319 -1.02 9.66 -15.29
CA ARG A 319 0.10 10.61 -15.44
C ARG A 319 -0.37 12.05 -15.67
N ARG A 320 -1.61 12.23 -16.17
CA ARG A 320 -2.23 13.53 -16.45
C ARG A 320 -3.76 13.42 -16.39
N PHE A 321 -4.40 14.46 -15.86
CA PHE A 321 -5.86 14.60 -15.86
C PHE A 321 -6.31 15.69 -16.84
N ALA A 322 -7.51 15.55 -17.40
CA ALA A 322 -8.07 16.46 -18.41
C ALA A 322 -8.69 17.74 -17.82
N ARG A 323 -8.77 17.86 -16.48
CA ARG A 323 -9.56 18.89 -15.76
C ARG A 323 -11.06 18.90 -16.09
N GLU A 324 -11.56 17.81 -16.65
CA GLU A 324 -12.99 17.62 -16.92
C GLU A 324 -13.73 17.16 -15.66
N PRO A 325 -15.02 17.48 -15.52
CA PRO A 325 -15.81 17.00 -14.40
C PRO A 325 -16.00 15.47 -14.46
N ILE A 326 -16.15 14.89 -13.28
CA ILE A 326 -16.74 13.55 -13.09
C ILE A 326 -18.17 13.73 -12.57
N SER A 327 -19.03 12.73 -12.74
CA SER A 327 -20.39 12.83 -12.19
C SER A 327 -20.40 12.64 -10.67
N TYR A 328 -21.42 13.19 -10.01
CA TYR A 328 -21.66 12.92 -8.59
C TYR A 328 -21.85 11.42 -8.31
N ASP A 329 -22.53 10.68 -9.19
CA ASP A 329 -22.73 9.24 -9.04
C ASP A 329 -21.41 8.47 -9.09
N GLN A 330 -20.48 8.86 -9.96
CA GLN A 330 -19.13 8.30 -9.99
C GLN A 330 -18.41 8.57 -8.67
N LEU A 331 -18.41 9.81 -8.16
CA LEU A 331 -17.76 10.13 -6.89
C LEU A 331 -18.40 9.37 -5.72
N SER A 332 -19.73 9.33 -5.65
CA SER A 332 -20.49 8.63 -4.62
C SER A 332 -20.14 7.14 -4.59
N ALA A 333 -20.05 6.51 -5.77
CA ALA A 333 -19.69 5.12 -5.87
C ALA A 333 -18.25 4.85 -5.39
N LEU A 334 -17.30 5.72 -5.75
CA LEU A 334 -15.91 5.60 -5.29
C LEU A 334 -15.77 5.80 -3.78
N LEU A 335 -16.52 6.74 -3.19
CA LEU A 335 -16.56 6.94 -1.75
C LEU A 335 -17.15 5.73 -1.01
N ALA A 336 -18.23 5.14 -1.54
CA ALA A 336 -18.80 3.91 -0.99
C ALA A 336 -17.80 2.75 -1.04
N ALA A 337 -17.17 2.50 -2.21
CA ALA A 337 -16.19 1.43 -2.38
C ALA A 337 -14.96 1.58 -1.47
N SER A 338 -14.52 2.82 -1.22
CA SER A 338 -13.42 3.14 -0.29
C SER A 338 -13.87 3.32 1.16
N SER A 339 -15.11 2.96 1.49
CA SER A 339 -15.65 2.97 2.86
C SER A 339 -16.06 1.60 3.38
N VAL A 340 -15.97 0.57 2.53
CA VAL A 340 -16.17 -0.83 2.91
C VAL A 340 -15.18 -1.18 4.01
N THR A 341 -15.68 -1.75 5.09
CA THR A 341 -14.84 -2.12 6.23
C THR A 341 -14.16 -3.44 5.92
N MET A 342 -12.83 -3.43 5.84
CA MET A 342 -12.02 -4.63 5.61
C MET A 342 -12.21 -5.63 6.77
N PRO A 343 -12.37 -6.94 6.50
CA PRO A 343 -12.42 -7.96 7.54
C PRO A 343 -11.04 -8.09 8.20
N THR A 344 -10.86 -7.48 9.37
CA THR A 344 -9.56 -7.39 10.03
C THR A 344 -9.62 -7.46 11.56
N ASP A 345 -8.47 -7.54 12.22
CA ASP A 345 -8.28 -7.74 13.65
C ASP A 345 -7.73 -6.50 14.39
N PHE A 346 -7.83 -5.31 13.80
CA PHE A 346 -7.47 -4.02 14.44
C PHE A 346 -8.65 -3.04 14.57
N GLY A 347 -9.88 -3.54 14.41
CA GLY A 347 -11.15 -2.80 14.51
C GLY A 347 -11.52 -1.94 13.30
N GLY A 348 -10.58 -1.74 12.37
CA GLY A 348 -10.76 -0.87 11.20
C GLY A 348 -11.14 0.57 11.55
N ARG A 349 -11.54 1.31 10.52
CA ARG A 349 -11.95 2.71 10.56
C ARG A 349 -10.94 3.68 11.19
N LEU A 350 -9.65 3.39 11.03
CA LEU A 350 -8.54 4.21 11.56
C LEU A 350 -8.36 5.55 10.85
N THR A 351 -8.90 5.69 9.63
CA THR A 351 -8.68 6.86 8.77
C THR A 351 -9.97 7.51 8.30
N GLU A 352 -10.04 8.82 8.19
CA GLU A 352 -11.19 9.56 7.67
C GLU A 352 -10.85 10.21 6.33
N PRO A 353 -11.72 10.08 5.32
CA PRO A 353 -11.54 10.76 4.04
C PRO A 353 -11.93 12.24 4.12
N TYR A 354 -10.99 13.09 3.70
CA TYR A 354 -11.18 14.51 3.40
C TYR A 354 -10.98 14.71 1.91
N LEU A 355 -11.69 15.66 1.32
CA LEU A 355 -11.68 15.85 -0.12
C LEU A 355 -11.38 17.31 -0.46
N ILE A 356 -10.62 17.52 -1.52
CA ILE A 356 -10.72 18.73 -2.34
C ILE A 356 -11.46 18.37 -3.61
N VAL A 357 -12.64 18.94 -3.79
CA VAL A 357 -13.49 18.80 -4.98
C VAL A 357 -13.21 19.99 -5.90
N ASN A 358 -12.65 19.72 -7.07
CA ASN A 358 -12.32 20.75 -8.06
C ASN A 358 -13.29 20.78 -9.25
N ALA A 359 -13.86 19.64 -9.63
CA ALA A 359 -14.83 19.54 -10.73
C ALA A 359 -15.66 18.26 -10.62
N VAL A 360 -16.84 18.36 -10.02
CA VAL A 360 -17.83 17.27 -9.92
C VAL A 360 -19.20 17.84 -10.26
N ASP A 361 -19.87 17.26 -11.24
CA ASP A 361 -21.20 17.73 -11.65
C ASP A 361 -22.18 17.57 -10.49
N GLY A 362 -22.92 18.63 -10.16
CA GLY A 362 -23.89 18.63 -9.05
C GLY A 362 -23.29 18.84 -7.66
N LEU A 363 -21.99 19.08 -7.53
CA LEU A 363 -21.33 19.37 -6.26
C LEU A 363 -20.50 20.66 -6.34
N VAL A 364 -20.62 21.51 -5.34
CA VAL A 364 -19.90 22.80 -5.29
C VAL A 364 -18.40 22.56 -5.11
N SER A 365 -17.56 23.33 -5.81
CA SER A 365 -16.10 23.29 -5.65
C SER A 365 -15.70 23.68 -4.22
N GLY A 366 -14.83 22.89 -3.58
CA GLY A 366 -14.47 23.17 -2.19
C GLY A 366 -13.79 22.02 -1.45
N ALA A 367 -13.58 22.23 -0.15
CA ALA A 367 -13.04 21.28 0.80
C ALA A 367 -14.17 20.60 1.56
N TYR A 368 -14.12 19.27 1.65
CA TYR A 368 -15.14 18.45 2.29
C TYR A 368 -14.54 17.45 3.27
N HIS A 369 -15.34 17.06 4.26
CA HIS A 369 -15.16 15.83 5.02
C HIS A 369 -16.21 14.82 4.56
N TYR A 370 -15.85 13.54 4.45
CA TYR A 370 -16.82 12.48 4.18
C TYR A 370 -16.98 11.58 5.41
N SER A 371 -18.18 11.57 5.97
CA SER A 371 -18.53 10.69 7.07
C SER A 371 -18.88 9.31 6.54
N ARG A 372 -17.96 8.35 6.69
CA ARG A 372 -18.20 6.95 6.31
C ARG A 372 -19.30 6.26 7.12
N ILE A 373 -19.66 6.80 8.29
CA ILE A 373 -20.73 6.26 9.13
C ILE A 373 -22.09 6.69 8.60
N LYS A 374 -22.22 7.97 8.23
CA LYS A 374 -23.47 8.54 7.74
C LYS A 374 -23.60 8.43 6.22
N SER A 375 -22.51 8.10 5.53
CA SER A 375 -22.39 8.17 4.07
C SER A 375 -22.70 9.56 3.50
N GLU A 376 -22.24 10.61 4.19
CA GLU A 376 -22.56 12.00 3.89
C GLU A 376 -21.31 12.85 3.67
N LEU A 377 -21.38 13.75 2.68
CA LEU A 377 -20.39 14.79 2.45
C LEU A 377 -20.75 16.05 3.25
N GLN A 378 -19.81 16.52 4.07
CA GLN A 378 -19.91 17.78 4.79
C GLN A 378 -18.99 18.81 4.14
N LEU A 379 -19.58 19.89 3.61
CA LEU A 379 -18.83 21.04 3.11
C LEU A 379 -18.15 21.75 4.29
N LEU A 380 -16.82 21.86 4.23
CA LEU A 380 -16.02 22.59 5.21
C LEU A 380 -15.72 24.00 4.75
N ARG A 381 -15.45 24.17 3.45
CA ARG A 381 -15.10 25.45 2.84
C ARG A 381 -15.42 25.42 1.36
N GLU A 382 -16.19 26.39 0.88
CA GLU A 382 -16.45 26.60 -0.54
C GLU A 382 -15.30 27.36 -1.22
N GLY A 383 -15.01 27.04 -2.49
CA GLY A 383 -14.12 27.82 -3.34
C GLY A 383 -13.25 26.99 -4.28
N GLU A 384 -12.63 27.66 -5.26
CA GLU A 384 -11.68 27.05 -6.18
C GLU A 384 -10.34 26.74 -5.49
N MET A 385 -9.96 25.45 -5.48
CA MET A 385 -8.85 24.95 -4.66
C MET A 385 -7.81 24.16 -5.46
N ARG A 386 -7.79 24.28 -6.80
CA ARG A 386 -6.83 23.54 -7.65
C ARG A 386 -5.37 23.84 -7.30
N ASN A 387 -5.04 25.11 -7.08
CA ASN A 387 -3.67 25.50 -6.75
C ASN A 387 -3.25 24.94 -5.38
N GLU A 388 -4.17 24.96 -4.41
CA GLU A 388 -4.00 24.40 -3.08
C GLU A 388 -3.84 22.88 -3.16
N ALA A 389 -4.70 22.17 -3.91
CA ALA A 389 -4.59 20.73 -4.12
C ALA A 389 -3.24 20.35 -4.74
N GLY A 390 -2.79 21.07 -5.77
CA GLY A 390 -1.47 20.87 -6.37
C GLY A 390 -0.33 21.10 -5.39
N HIS A 391 -0.42 22.15 -4.57
CA HIS A 391 0.57 22.44 -3.54
C HIS A 391 0.66 21.34 -2.48
N LEU A 392 -0.49 20.98 -1.90
CA LEU A 392 -0.59 19.94 -0.87
C LEU A 392 -0.09 18.58 -1.35
N CYS A 393 -0.29 18.26 -2.64
CA CYS A 393 0.24 17.07 -3.30
C CYS A 393 1.74 17.21 -3.66
N PHE A 394 2.53 17.88 -2.81
CA PHE A 394 3.96 18.09 -3.00
C PHE A 394 4.28 18.78 -4.33
N GLU A 395 3.54 19.85 -4.63
CA GLU A 395 3.72 20.68 -5.84
C GLU A 395 3.50 19.94 -7.16
N GLN A 396 2.69 18.87 -7.14
CA GLN A 396 2.39 18.07 -8.32
C GLN A 396 1.15 18.59 -9.06
N ALA A 397 1.29 18.85 -10.37
CA ALA A 397 0.18 19.24 -11.24
C ALA A 397 -1.00 18.25 -11.21
N LEU A 398 -0.72 16.97 -10.97
CA LEU A 398 -1.72 15.93 -10.78
C LEU A 398 -2.78 16.30 -9.73
N GLY A 399 -2.38 16.86 -8.59
CA GLY A 399 -3.32 17.30 -7.55
C GLY A 399 -4.19 18.48 -7.99
N ALA A 400 -3.62 19.41 -8.78
CA ALA A 400 -4.35 20.55 -9.31
C ALA A 400 -5.29 20.19 -10.48
N ASP A 401 -4.90 19.18 -11.26
CA ASP A 401 -5.61 18.77 -12.47
C ASP A 401 -6.72 17.75 -12.20
N ALA A 402 -6.61 17.00 -11.10
CA ALA A 402 -7.63 16.06 -10.66
C ALA A 402 -8.99 16.74 -10.49
N SER A 403 -10.05 16.00 -10.81
CA SER A 403 -11.44 16.39 -10.56
C SER A 403 -11.73 16.39 -9.05
N VAL A 404 -11.14 15.43 -8.32
CA VAL A 404 -11.18 15.33 -6.86
C VAL A 404 -9.85 14.78 -6.34
N VAL A 405 -9.39 15.28 -5.19
CA VAL A 405 -8.29 14.67 -4.43
C VAL A 405 -8.82 14.23 -3.07
N ILE A 406 -8.65 12.95 -2.74
CA ILE A 406 -9.10 12.35 -1.48
C ILE A 406 -7.88 12.09 -0.58
N PHE A 407 -7.95 12.57 0.65
CA PHE A 407 -6.90 12.53 1.68
C PHE A 407 -7.40 11.68 2.87
N PHE A 408 -6.69 10.62 3.22
CA PHE A 408 -7.03 9.73 4.33
C PHE A 408 -6.26 10.13 5.59
N LEU A 409 -6.92 10.85 6.50
CA LEU A 409 -6.32 11.36 7.74
C LEU A 409 -6.68 10.48 8.93
N SER A 410 -5.73 10.18 9.80
CA SER A 410 -5.95 9.41 11.02
C SER A 410 -5.81 10.30 12.26
N ASP A 411 -6.66 10.10 13.28
CA ASP A 411 -6.33 10.56 14.62
C ASP A 411 -5.24 9.67 15.21
N LEU A 412 -4.00 9.99 14.88
CA LEU A 412 -2.87 9.12 15.14
C LEU A 412 -2.63 8.93 16.65
N ASN A 413 -2.87 9.96 17.47
CA ASN A 413 -2.71 9.83 18.92
C ASN A 413 -3.69 8.79 19.48
N SER A 414 -4.98 8.89 19.13
CA SER A 414 -5.98 7.90 19.53
C SER A 414 -5.65 6.49 19.01
N VAL A 415 -5.10 6.38 17.80
CA VAL A 415 -4.65 5.08 17.25
C VAL A 415 -3.48 4.51 18.05
N LEU A 416 -2.47 5.32 18.39
CA LEU A 416 -1.29 4.88 19.14
C LEU A 416 -1.63 4.55 20.60
N GLU A 417 -2.54 5.29 21.23
CA GLU A 417 -3.05 4.98 22.57
C GLU A 417 -3.74 3.62 22.61
N ARG A 418 -4.47 3.25 21.55
CA ARG A 418 -5.23 2.00 21.47
C ARG A 418 -4.41 0.80 21.01
N LEU A 419 -3.57 0.99 19.99
CA LEU A 419 -2.90 -0.10 19.25
C LEU A 419 -1.37 -0.05 19.36
N GLY A 420 -0.83 0.84 20.20
CA GLY A 420 0.61 1.06 20.35
C GLY A 420 1.29 1.49 19.04
N ASN A 421 2.61 1.32 18.97
CA ASN A 421 3.40 1.63 17.77
C ASN A 421 2.92 0.88 16.51
N ARG A 422 2.42 -0.35 16.68
CA ARG A 422 1.86 -1.16 15.58
C ARG A 422 0.59 -0.54 14.99
N GLY A 423 -0.13 0.27 15.76
CA GLY A 423 -1.25 1.09 15.27
C GLY A 423 -0.87 1.98 14.08
N TYR A 424 0.37 2.47 14.01
CA TYR A 424 0.86 3.23 12.86
C TYR A 424 0.86 2.39 11.57
N ARG A 425 1.31 1.13 11.66
CA ARG A 425 1.28 0.17 10.54
C ARG A 425 -0.15 -0.07 10.07
N ALA A 426 -1.06 -0.29 11.02
CA ALA A 426 -2.49 -0.54 10.73
C ALA A 426 -3.16 0.68 10.04
N ALA A 427 -2.90 1.90 10.51
CA ALA A 427 -3.46 3.11 9.92
C ALA A 427 -2.96 3.35 8.48
N GLN A 428 -1.67 3.10 8.23
CA GLN A 428 -1.10 3.19 6.88
C GLN A 428 -1.63 2.11 5.95
N LEU A 429 -1.76 0.88 6.46
CA LEU A 429 -2.29 -0.25 5.71
C LEU A 429 -3.75 -0.01 5.30
N GLU A 430 -4.60 0.41 6.25
CA GLU A 430 -5.98 0.76 5.96
C GLU A 430 -6.04 1.84 4.88
N ALA A 431 -5.31 2.95 5.04
CA ALA A 431 -5.30 4.02 4.04
C ALA A 431 -4.90 3.52 2.65
N GLY A 432 -3.90 2.62 2.58
CA GLY A 432 -3.49 1.95 1.35
C GLY A 432 -4.59 1.10 0.73
N VAL A 433 -5.34 0.34 1.53
CA VAL A 433 -6.50 -0.46 1.06
C VAL A 433 -7.59 0.45 0.50
N LEU A 434 -7.97 1.50 1.21
CA LEU A 434 -8.99 2.44 0.74
C LEU A 434 -8.55 3.12 -0.56
N GLY A 435 -7.27 3.50 -0.66
CA GLY A 435 -6.68 4.01 -1.88
C GLY A 435 -6.66 2.99 -3.03
N GLY A 436 -6.39 1.72 -2.73
CA GLY A 436 -6.48 0.62 -3.70
C GLY A 436 -7.89 0.42 -4.25
N ASN A 437 -8.91 0.50 -3.39
CA ASN A 437 -10.32 0.47 -3.80
C ASN A 437 -10.66 1.64 -4.72
N LEU A 438 -10.17 2.85 -4.42
CA LEU A 438 -10.33 4.01 -5.31
C LEU A 438 -9.66 3.78 -6.67
N TYR A 439 -8.48 3.17 -6.69
CA TYR A 439 -7.78 2.83 -7.93
C TYR A 439 -8.61 1.90 -8.81
N MET A 440 -9.04 0.75 -8.27
CA MET A 440 -9.83 -0.21 -9.04
C MET A 440 -11.19 0.38 -9.45
N GLY A 441 -11.91 0.98 -8.51
CA GLY A 441 -13.20 1.60 -8.76
C GLY A 441 -13.12 2.67 -9.86
N ALA A 442 -12.12 3.56 -9.81
CA ALA A 442 -11.99 4.64 -10.80
C ALA A 442 -11.76 4.09 -12.21
N HIS A 443 -10.82 3.15 -12.37
CA HIS A 443 -10.54 2.54 -13.66
C HIS A 443 -11.75 1.77 -14.21
N SER A 444 -12.50 1.08 -13.34
CA SER A 444 -13.72 0.37 -13.73
C SER A 444 -14.85 1.28 -14.23
N LEU A 445 -14.79 2.58 -13.89
CA LEU A 445 -15.73 3.62 -14.31
C LEU A 445 -15.20 4.49 -15.46
N GLY A 446 -14.10 4.07 -16.11
CA GLY A 446 -13.45 4.82 -17.19
C GLY A 446 -12.73 6.09 -16.74
N LEU A 447 -12.40 6.19 -15.44
CA LEU A 447 -11.66 7.29 -14.84
C LEU A 447 -10.20 6.90 -14.58
N GLY A 448 -9.39 7.90 -14.25
CA GLY A 448 -8.02 7.74 -13.79
C GLY A 448 -7.89 7.90 -12.28
N ALA A 449 -6.87 7.25 -11.72
CA ALA A 449 -6.47 7.38 -10.33
C ALA A 449 -4.95 7.46 -10.19
N THR A 450 -4.47 8.23 -9.22
CA THR A 450 -3.04 8.31 -8.90
C THR A 450 -2.78 8.65 -7.43
N GLY A 451 -1.99 7.82 -6.76
CA GLY A 451 -1.44 8.09 -5.44
C GLY A 451 -0.26 9.05 -5.54
N MET A 452 -0.11 9.94 -4.55
CA MET A 452 0.91 10.99 -4.55
C MET A 452 1.52 11.15 -3.14
N THR A 453 2.72 11.73 -3.09
CA THR A 453 3.28 12.26 -1.84
C THR A 453 2.76 13.68 -1.56
N PHE A 454 2.98 14.17 -0.35
CA PHE A 454 2.31 15.35 0.18
C PHE A 454 3.13 16.08 1.24
N PHE A 455 2.74 17.32 1.53
CA PHE A 455 3.18 18.06 2.72
C PHE A 455 2.25 17.75 3.90
N ASP A 456 2.70 16.87 4.81
CA ASP A 456 1.92 16.33 5.93
C ASP A 456 1.19 17.42 6.75
N ASP A 457 1.94 18.34 7.38
CA ASP A 457 1.38 19.38 8.26
C ASP A 457 0.48 20.38 7.50
N ALA A 458 0.84 20.68 6.25
CA ALA A 458 0.08 21.61 5.42
C ALA A 458 -1.31 21.05 5.10
N VAL A 459 -1.44 19.73 4.91
CA VAL A 459 -2.74 19.09 4.70
C VAL A 459 -3.61 19.20 5.95
N THR A 460 -3.05 18.87 7.13
CA THR A 460 -3.79 18.98 8.40
C THR A 460 -4.21 20.43 8.66
N ALA A 461 -3.32 21.39 8.45
CA ALA A 461 -3.62 22.82 8.60
C ALA A 461 -4.72 23.28 7.63
N PHE A 462 -4.71 22.80 6.39
CA PHE A 462 -5.72 23.16 5.40
C PHE A 462 -7.14 22.70 5.77
N PHE A 463 -7.28 21.50 6.35
CA PHE A 463 -8.59 20.98 6.79
C PHE A 463 -8.93 21.33 8.25
N SER A 464 -8.09 22.10 8.94
CA SER A 464 -8.36 22.58 10.30
C SER A 464 -9.45 23.66 10.30
N PRO A 465 -10.28 23.75 11.37
CA PRO A 465 -10.15 23.03 12.65
C PRO A 465 -10.65 21.58 12.62
N HIS A 466 -11.37 21.14 11.59
CA HIS A 466 -11.98 19.80 11.56
C HIS A 466 -10.95 18.66 11.59
N ALA A 467 -9.80 18.87 10.94
CA ALA A 467 -8.69 17.93 10.93
C ALA A 467 -7.66 18.16 12.05
N ALA A 468 -7.87 19.10 12.97
CA ALA A 468 -6.89 19.39 14.02
C ALA A 468 -6.55 18.13 14.82
N GLY A 469 -5.25 17.90 15.06
CA GLY A 469 -4.75 16.70 15.75
C GLY A 469 -4.65 15.43 14.87
N LYS A 470 -5.09 15.48 13.61
CA LYS A 470 -5.00 14.34 12.69
C LYS A 470 -3.73 14.39 11.84
N SER A 471 -3.29 13.22 11.39
CA SER A 471 -2.12 13.03 10.53
C SER A 471 -2.52 12.37 9.22
N LEU A 472 -2.04 12.89 8.09
CA LEU A 472 -2.30 12.31 6.78
C LEU A 472 -1.56 10.97 6.62
N MET A 473 -2.29 9.90 6.28
CA MET A 473 -1.73 8.57 6.02
C MET A 473 -1.48 8.36 4.53
N PHE A 474 -2.48 8.59 3.66
CA PHE A 474 -2.34 8.41 2.20
C PHE A 474 -3.30 9.34 1.45
N LEU A 475 -3.09 9.54 0.14
CA LEU A 475 -4.01 10.31 -0.70
C LEU A 475 -4.07 9.76 -2.13
N VAL A 476 -5.21 9.98 -2.80
CA VAL A 476 -5.44 9.59 -4.20
C VAL A 476 -6.14 10.73 -4.95
N GLY A 477 -5.59 11.12 -6.10
CA GLY A 477 -6.24 12.01 -7.06
C GLY A 477 -7.05 11.21 -8.09
N LEU A 478 -8.23 11.72 -8.44
CA LEU A 478 -9.21 11.09 -9.33
C LEU A 478 -9.64 12.06 -10.44
N GLY A 479 -9.89 11.55 -11.64
CA GLY A 479 -10.45 12.35 -12.72
C GLY A 479 -10.33 11.73 -14.10
N ARG A 480 -10.84 12.41 -15.13
CA ARG A 480 -10.70 12.00 -16.53
C ARG A 480 -9.24 12.02 -16.96
N THR A 481 -8.75 10.97 -17.60
CA THR A 481 -7.35 10.89 -18.06
C THR A 481 -7.12 11.76 -19.29
N SER A 482 -5.89 12.26 -19.47
CA SER A 482 -5.50 13.01 -20.67
C SER A 482 -4.19 12.50 -21.26
N SER A 483 -4.09 12.51 -22.59
CA SER A 483 -2.85 12.25 -23.33
C SER A 483 -2.09 13.55 -23.68
N GLN A 484 -2.76 14.71 -23.62
CA GLN A 484 -2.16 15.98 -24.04
C GLN A 484 -1.04 16.41 -23.10
N ASN A 485 0.09 16.82 -23.69
CA ASN A 485 1.24 17.32 -22.93
C ASN A 485 1.06 18.82 -22.65
N GLN A 486 0.33 19.16 -21.58
CA GLN A 486 0.37 20.52 -21.05
C GLN A 486 1.61 20.65 -20.16
N VAL A 487 2.74 21.07 -20.74
CA VAL A 487 3.89 21.50 -19.93
C VAL A 487 3.47 22.77 -19.20
N ARG A 488 3.08 22.62 -17.93
CA ARG A 488 2.90 23.79 -17.06
C ARG A 488 4.18 23.98 -16.27
N PRO A 489 4.79 25.17 -16.31
CA PRO A 489 5.76 25.54 -15.29
C PRO A 489 4.99 25.63 -13.97
N PHE A 490 4.95 24.54 -13.22
CA PHE A 490 4.48 24.60 -11.84
C PHE A 490 5.56 25.36 -11.06
N ARG A 491 5.34 26.67 -10.85
CA ARG A 491 6.19 27.47 -9.97
C ARG A 491 5.84 27.08 -8.54
N SER A 492 6.64 26.17 -7.97
CA SER A 492 6.51 25.75 -6.58
C SER A 492 6.41 26.98 -5.67
N LYS A 493 5.38 27.04 -4.80
CA LYS A 493 5.27 28.08 -3.77
C LYS A 493 6.55 28.11 -2.92
N TYR A 494 7.11 26.94 -2.64
CA TYR A 494 8.40 26.78 -1.96
C TYR A 494 9.58 27.27 -2.80
N GLY A 495 9.63 26.94 -4.10
CA GLY A 495 10.65 27.43 -5.02
C GLY A 495 10.63 28.96 -5.17
N VAL A 496 9.45 29.56 -5.30
CA VAL A 496 9.26 31.02 -5.33
C VAL A 496 9.65 31.65 -4.00
N LEU A 497 9.31 31.03 -2.87
CA LEU A 497 9.69 31.53 -1.55
C LEU A 497 11.20 31.45 -1.34
N LYS A 498 11.85 30.32 -1.64
CA LYS A 498 13.32 30.17 -1.59
C LYS A 498 14.01 31.15 -2.51
N ASP A 499 13.52 31.31 -3.73
CA ASP A 499 14.04 32.31 -4.67
C ASP A 499 13.86 33.73 -4.12
N SER A 500 12.74 34.03 -3.47
CA SER A 500 12.51 35.36 -2.86
C SER A 500 13.40 35.61 -1.64
N LEU A 501 13.67 34.58 -0.84
CA LEU A 501 14.58 34.62 0.32
C LEU A 501 16.04 34.71 -0.13
N ALA A 502 16.43 34.00 -1.19
CA ALA A 502 17.77 34.02 -1.76
C ALA A 502 18.08 35.32 -2.52
N ARG A 503 17.07 35.95 -3.13
CA ARG A 503 17.23 37.20 -3.90
C ARG A 503 17.17 38.48 -3.05
N GLY A 504 17.06 38.38 -1.72
CA GLY A 504 17.17 39.54 -0.82
C GLY A 504 16.17 40.66 -1.13
N ALA A 505 14.89 40.32 -1.34
CA ALA A 505 13.88 41.34 -1.64
C ALA A 505 13.50 42.13 -0.37
N THR A 506 14.09 43.33 -0.26
CA THR A 506 13.84 44.41 0.73
C THR A 506 14.14 44.04 2.18
N GLY A 507 14.96 44.85 2.86
CA GLY A 507 15.61 44.57 4.16
C GLY A 507 14.72 44.33 5.38
N GLU A 508 13.45 43.97 5.22
CA GLU A 508 12.64 43.39 6.28
C GLU A 508 12.50 41.89 6.05
N ARG A 509 13.01 41.08 6.99
CA ARG A 509 12.74 39.64 7.02
C ARG A 509 11.24 39.45 7.11
N ARG A 510 10.59 39.02 6.01
CA ARG A 510 9.23 38.48 6.10
C ARG A 510 9.25 37.31 7.09
N PRO A 511 8.30 37.24 8.05
CA PRO A 511 8.21 36.09 8.93
C PRO A 511 8.08 34.84 8.07
N VAL A 512 9.04 33.94 8.23
CA VAL A 512 8.97 32.61 7.64
C VAL A 512 7.85 31.88 8.40
N PRO A 513 6.81 31.37 7.73
CA PRO A 513 5.75 30.67 8.42
C PRO A 513 6.29 29.52 9.27
N GLU A 514 5.75 29.29 10.47
CA GLU A 514 6.27 28.27 11.41
C GLU A 514 6.33 26.86 10.80
N TRP A 515 5.41 26.53 9.88
CA TRP A 515 5.39 25.25 9.16
C TRP A 515 6.58 25.04 8.22
N LEU A 516 7.43 26.05 7.97
CA LEU A 516 8.64 25.92 7.17
C LEU A 516 9.87 25.45 7.99
N TYR A 517 9.76 25.48 9.32
CA TYR A 517 10.81 25.05 10.24
C TYR A 517 10.63 23.61 10.75
N SER A 518 9.51 22.95 10.43
CA SER A 518 9.34 21.53 10.72
C SER A 518 10.15 20.71 9.69
N ASN A 519 11.35 20.30 10.12
CA ASN A 519 12.15 19.26 9.47
C ASN A 519 11.57 17.88 9.76
#